data_AF-A0A944BL56-F1
#
_entry.id   AF-A0A944BL56-F1
#
_cell.length_a   1.000
_cell.length_b   1.000
_cell.length_c   1.000
_cell.angle_alpha   90.00
_cell.angle_beta   90.00
_cell.angle_gamma   90.00
#
_symmetry.space_group_name_H-M   'P 1'
#
loop_
_entity.id
_entity.type
_entity.pdbx_description
1 polymer ?
#
loop_
_entity_poly.entity_id
_entity_poly.type
_entity_poly.pdbx_seq_one_letter_code
_entity_poly.pdbx_strand_id
1 'polypeptide(L)'
;QRTTPESILTRFDLNGLTVLQLQQMLHHAVRDEFEHNVSQQIHISKECWALVLTAKESIIQLINTCAAQLKPEDDAMALAQMLLNTYAANDNTPTEIAMNRLTQEIKQFG
;
A
#
# COMPACT_ATOMS: atom_id res chain seq x y z
N GLN A 1 6.71 -11.09 3.54
CA GLN A 1 6.44 -9.69 3.15
C GLN A 1 5.01 -9.35 3.59
N ARG A 2 4.76 -8.19 4.18
CA ARG A 2 3.47 -7.82 4.82
C ARG A 2 2.80 -6.58 4.20
N THR A 3 3.29 -6.15 3.04
CA THR A 3 2.94 -4.86 2.42
C THR A 3 2.31 -4.99 1.03
N THR A 4 1.98 -6.20 0.57
CA THR A 4 1.22 -6.36 -0.68
C THR A 4 -0.26 -6.10 -0.42
N PRO A 5 -1.00 -5.55 -1.40
CA PRO A 5 -2.45 -5.35 -1.29
C PRO A 5 -3.21 -6.62 -0.88
N GLU A 6 -2.77 -7.80 -1.34
CA GLU A 6 -3.39 -9.08 -0.96
C GLU A 6 -3.25 -9.36 0.55
N SER A 7 -2.08 -9.04 1.12
CA SER A 7 -1.81 -9.25 2.55
C SER A 7 -2.58 -8.28 3.46
N ILE A 8 -3.06 -7.17 2.90
CA ILE A 8 -3.87 -6.15 3.59
C ILE A 8 -5.35 -6.53 3.49
N LEU A 9 -5.83 -6.90 2.29
CA LEU A 9 -7.22 -7.25 2.03
C LEU A 9 -7.67 -8.52 2.78
N THR A 10 -6.77 -9.47 3.01
CA THR A 10 -7.06 -10.68 3.81
C THR A 10 -7.36 -10.42 5.29
N ARG A 11 -7.06 -9.22 5.79
CA ARG A 11 -7.30 -8.84 7.20
C ARG A 11 -8.64 -8.15 7.43
N PHE A 12 -9.34 -7.78 6.37
CA PHE A 12 -10.59 -7.05 6.45
C PHE A 12 -11.77 -7.97 6.10
N ASP A 13 -12.76 -8.04 7.00
CA ASP A 13 -14.05 -8.58 6.64
C ASP A 13 -14.77 -7.55 5.77
N LEU A 14 -14.80 -7.81 4.47
CA LEU A 14 -15.38 -6.90 3.48
C LEU A 14 -16.92 -6.94 3.48
N ASN A 15 -17.54 -7.88 4.19
CA ASN A 15 -18.99 -8.04 4.17
C ASN A 15 -19.71 -6.83 4.75
N GLY A 16 -20.58 -6.22 3.94
CA GLY A 16 -21.38 -5.07 4.33
C GLY A 16 -20.60 -3.75 4.43
N LEU A 17 -19.33 -3.74 4.03
CA LEU A 17 -18.56 -2.49 3.90
C LEU A 17 -18.84 -1.80 2.59
N THR A 18 -18.84 -0.47 2.63
CA THR A 18 -18.89 0.35 1.42
C THR A 18 -17.48 0.68 0.92
N VAL A 19 -17.37 1.07 -0.35
CA VAL A 19 -16.14 1.60 -0.96
C VAL A 19 -15.50 2.69 -0.10
N LEU A 20 -16.30 3.64 0.41
CA LEU A 20 -15.79 4.72 1.26
C LEU A 20 -15.16 4.19 2.56
N GLN A 21 -15.83 3.24 3.21
CA GLN A 21 -15.34 2.65 4.46
C GLN A 21 -14.03 1.90 4.21
N LEU A 22 -13.98 1.07 3.16
CA LEU A 22 -12.76 0.35 2.80
C LEU A 22 -11.62 1.32 2.43
N GLN A 23 -11.89 2.37 1.66
CA GLN A 23 -10.89 3.39 1.30
C GLN A 23 -10.28 4.04 2.56
N GLN A 24 -11.12 4.42 3.53
CA GLN A 24 -10.66 4.99 4.81
C GLN A 24 -9.82 4.00 5.61
N MET A 25 -10.25 2.75 5.68
CA MET A 25 -9.51 1.68 6.38
C MET A 25 -8.16 1.41 5.74
N LEU A 26 -8.08 1.42 4.41
CA LEU A 26 -6.82 1.27 3.68
C LEU A 26 -5.87 2.45 3.92
N HIS A 27 -6.37 3.69 3.92
CA HIS A 27 -5.56 4.86 4.27
C HIS A 27 -5.00 4.78 5.69
N HIS A 28 -5.79 4.30 6.64
CA HIS A 28 -5.34 4.10 8.02
C HIS A 28 -4.27 3.02 8.10
N ALA A 29 -4.49 1.86 7.47
CA ALA A 29 -3.53 0.76 7.45
C ALA A 29 -2.17 1.17 6.83
N VAL A 30 -2.17 1.94 5.74
CA VAL A 30 -0.93 2.45 5.11
C VAL A 30 -0.18 3.39 6.06
N ARG A 31 -0.91 4.22 6.82
CA ARG A 31 -0.30 5.13 7.81
C ARG A 31 0.31 4.37 8.97
N ASP A 32 -0.44 3.43 9.54
CA ASP A 32 -0.03 2.66 10.71
C ASP A 32 1.20 1.80 10.39
N GLU A 33 1.22 1.14 9.23
CA GLU A 33 2.37 0.34 8.79
C GLU A 33 3.61 1.24 8.58
N PHE A 34 3.42 2.44 8.03
CA PHE A 34 4.51 3.42 7.85
C PHE A 34 5.03 3.95 9.20
N GLU A 35 4.14 4.32 10.13
CA GLU A 35 4.52 4.78 11.47
C GLU A 35 5.22 3.67 12.27
N HIS A 36 4.74 2.43 12.15
CA HIS A 36 5.40 1.26 12.72
C HIS A 36 6.82 1.10 12.17
N ASN A 37 6.98 1.16 10.85
CA ASN A 37 8.28 1.10 10.16
C ASN A 37 9.23 2.23 10.61
N VAL A 38 8.74 3.45 10.79
CA VAL A 38 9.53 4.57 11.32
C VAL A 38 9.93 4.33 12.79
N SER A 39 8.99 3.86 13.62
CA SER A 39 9.22 3.62 15.04
C SER A 39 10.22 2.48 15.30
N GLN A 40 10.33 1.51 14.40
CA GLN A 40 11.26 0.38 14.48
C GLN A 40 12.68 0.69 13.99
N GLN A 41 13.01 1.96 13.72
CA GLN A 41 14.35 2.44 13.38
C GLN A 41 14.97 1.78 12.13
N ILE A 42 14.34 2.00 10.96
CA ILE A 42 15.00 1.70 9.68
C ILE A 42 16.21 2.64 9.51
N HIS A 43 17.41 2.13 9.78
CA HIS A 43 18.69 2.82 9.51
C HIS A 43 19.05 2.75 8.02
N ILE A 44 18.28 3.45 7.20
CA ILE A 44 18.51 3.55 5.76
C ILE A 44 19.01 4.94 5.38
N SER A 45 19.73 5.03 4.26
CA SER A 45 20.16 6.29 3.70
C SER A 45 18.98 7.22 3.37
N LYS A 46 19.27 8.51 3.26
CA LYS A 46 18.26 9.53 2.85
C LYS A 46 17.63 9.19 1.49
N GLU A 47 18.39 8.55 0.60
CA GLU A 47 17.94 8.14 -0.73
C GLU A 47 16.88 7.03 -0.63
N CYS A 48 17.15 6.00 0.17
CA CYS A 48 16.17 4.95 0.41
C CYS A 48 14.96 5.44 1.19
N TRP A 49 15.14 6.38 2.13
CA TRP A 49 14.01 7.02 2.81
C TRP A 49 13.08 7.76 1.83
N ALA A 50 13.65 8.49 0.87
CA ALA A 50 12.86 9.15 -0.17
C ALA A 50 12.07 8.13 -1.01
N LEU A 51 12.66 6.98 -1.35
CA LEU A 51 11.98 5.91 -2.06
C LEU A 51 10.81 5.31 -1.24
N VAL A 52 10.97 5.15 0.08
CA VAL A 52 9.88 4.68 0.96
C VAL A 52 8.71 5.67 0.96
N LEU A 53 9.00 6.97 1.05
CA LEU A 53 7.97 8.02 0.97
C LEU A 53 7.25 7.99 -0.37
N THR A 54 7.99 7.91 -1.49
CA THR A 54 7.39 7.79 -2.83
C THR A 54 6.53 6.53 -2.96
N ALA A 55 6.97 5.39 -2.42
CA ALA A 55 6.18 4.16 -2.43
C ALA A 55 4.88 4.30 -1.65
N LYS A 56 4.92 4.93 -0.46
CA LYS A 56 3.72 5.24 0.34
C LYS A 56 2.74 6.11 -0.44
N GLU A 57 3.21 7.20 -1.05
CA GLU A 57 2.39 8.11 -1.85
C GLU A 57 1.76 7.40 -3.05
N SER A 58 2.52 6.52 -3.72
CA SER A 58 2.03 5.73 -4.85
C SER A 58 0.90 4.78 -4.45
N ILE A 59 0.99 4.13 -3.29
CA ILE A 59 -0.08 3.27 -2.76
C ILE A 59 -1.34 4.10 -2.47
N ILE A 60 -1.20 5.26 -1.84
CA ILE A 60 -2.34 6.16 -1.56
C ILE A 60 -2.99 6.62 -2.87
N GLN A 61 -2.18 6.98 -3.87
CA GLN A 61 -2.68 7.39 -5.18
C GLN A 61 -3.43 6.26 -5.88
N LEU A 62 -2.92 5.03 -5.83
CA LEU A 62 -3.59 3.85 -6.35
C LEU A 62 -4.96 3.65 -5.69
N ILE A 63 -5.02 3.68 -4.35
CA ILE A 63 -6.27 3.58 -3.58
C ILE A 63 -7.29 4.63 -4.04
N ASN A 64 -6.88 5.89 -4.13
CA ASN A 64 -7.77 6.98 -4.55
C ASN A 64 -8.22 6.86 -6.01
N THR A 65 -7.35 6.38 -6.90
CA THR A 65 -7.65 6.23 -8.33
C THR A 65 -8.65 5.10 -8.59
N CYS A 66 -8.54 3.99 -7.87
CA CYS A 66 -9.52 2.92 -7.93
C CYS A 66 -10.85 3.33 -7.28
N ALA A 67 -10.80 3.97 -6.10
CA ALA A 67 -12.02 4.43 -5.41
C ALA A 67 -12.80 5.49 -6.22
N ALA A 68 -12.11 6.38 -6.94
CA ALA A 68 -12.75 7.40 -7.78
C ALA A 68 -13.54 6.84 -8.98
N GLN A 69 -13.33 5.57 -9.33
CA GLN A 69 -14.08 4.89 -10.41
C GLN A 69 -15.35 4.21 -9.91
N LEU A 70 -15.61 4.23 -8.61
CA LEU A 70 -16.74 3.57 -7.94
C LEU A 70 -17.54 4.59 -7.15
N LYS A 71 -18.78 4.25 -6.79
CA LYS A 71 -19.57 5.10 -5.90
C LYS A 71 -19.19 4.83 -4.44
N PRO A 72 -19.18 5.84 -3.56
CA PRO A 72 -18.88 5.69 -2.14
C PRO A 72 -19.71 4.62 -1.41
N GLU A 73 -20.95 4.42 -1.86
CA GLU A 73 -21.94 3.46 -1.34
C GLU A 73 -21.91 2.07 -1.98
N ASP A 74 -21.10 1.88 -3.03
CA ASP A 74 -20.94 0.56 -3.66
C ASP A 74 -20.29 -0.44 -2.70
N ASP A 75 -20.40 -1.73 -3.01
CA ASP A 75 -19.79 -2.79 -2.23
C ASP A 75 -18.25 -2.70 -2.25
N ALA A 76 -17.63 -2.79 -1.07
CA ALA A 76 -16.19 -2.74 -0.89
C ALA A 76 -15.42 -3.80 -1.70
N MET A 77 -16.04 -4.93 -2.04
CA MET A 77 -15.46 -5.97 -2.89
C MET A 77 -15.11 -5.43 -4.29
N ALA A 78 -15.89 -4.49 -4.82
CA ALA A 78 -15.61 -3.87 -6.10
C ALA A 78 -14.28 -3.09 -6.07
N LEU A 79 -14.05 -2.33 -4.99
CA LEU A 79 -12.80 -1.60 -4.77
C LEU A 79 -11.63 -2.58 -4.58
N ALA A 80 -11.81 -3.63 -3.77
CA ALA A 80 -10.79 -4.64 -3.54
C ALA A 80 -10.35 -5.32 -4.86
N GLN A 81 -11.30 -5.77 -5.68
CA GLN A 81 -11.00 -6.40 -6.96
C GLN A 81 -10.31 -5.45 -7.93
N MET A 82 -10.76 -4.20 -8.00
CA MET A 82 -10.14 -3.19 -8.86
C MET A 82 -8.71 -2.92 -8.43
N LEU A 83 -8.45 -2.77 -7.13
CA LEU A 83 -7.10 -2.57 -6.60
C LEU A 83 -6.16 -3.71 -6.97
N LEU A 84 -6.60 -4.96 -6.79
CA LEU A 84 -5.80 -6.14 -7.15
C LEU A 84 -5.47 -6.17 -8.64
N ASN A 85 -6.48 -5.92 -9.49
CA ASN A 85 -6.29 -5.93 -10.94
C ASN A 85 -5.38 -4.80 -11.41
N THR A 86 -5.57 -3.58 -10.90
CA THR A 86 -4.74 -2.42 -11.25
C THR A 86 -3.31 -2.58 -10.73
N TYR A 87 -3.13 -3.17 -9.55
CA TYR A 87 -1.80 -3.45 -9.03
C TYR A 87 -1.07 -4.51 -9.87
N ALA A 88 -1.74 -5.62 -10.20
CA ALA A 88 -1.18 -6.70 -11.01
C ALA A 88 -0.88 -6.32 -12.47
N ALA A 89 -1.58 -5.32 -13.02
CA ALA A 89 -1.37 -4.84 -14.37
C ALA A 89 -0.18 -3.87 -14.51
N ASN A 90 0.37 -3.37 -13.41
CA ASN A 90 1.50 -2.46 -13.42
C ASN A 90 2.80 -3.20 -13.10
N ASP A 91 3.57 -3.58 -14.13
CA ASP A 91 4.95 -4.01 -13.96
C ASP A 91 5.81 -2.85 -13.42
N ASN A 92 6.66 -3.09 -12.42
CA ASN A 92 7.54 -2.10 -11.76
C ASN A 92 6.80 -1.03 -10.95
N THR A 93 5.97 -1.46 -10.01
CA THR A 93 5.36 -0.48 -9.11
C THR A 93 6.43 0.26 -8.29
N PRO A 94 6.25 1.55 -7.95
CA PRO A 94 7.16 2.27 -7.06
C PRO A 94 7.41 1.53 -5.73
N THR A 95 6.43 0.71 -5.31
CA THR A 95 6.53 -0.20 -4.17
C THR A 95 7.55 -1.32 -4.39
N GLU A 96 7.57 -1.96 -5.55
CA GLU A 96 8.58 -2.98 -5.91
C GLU A 96 9.99 -2.39 -6.02
N ILE A 97 10.11 -1.20 -6.62
CA ILE A 97 11.39 -0.49 -6.74
C ILE A 97 11.94 -0.15 -5.35
N ALA A 98 11.10 0.42 -4.47
CA ALA A 98 11.48 0.73 -3.10
C ALA A 98 11.85 -0.54 -2.31
N MET A 99 11.07 -1.62 -2.43
CA MET A 99 11.34 -2.91 -1.77
C MET A 99 12.66 -3.54 -2.22
N ASN A 100 12.94 -3.53 -3.53
CA ASN A 100 14.19 -4.04 -4.07
C ASN A 100 15.39 -3.23 -3.57
N ARG A 101 15.27 -1.90 -3.53
CA ARG A 101 16.37 -1.04 -3.07
C ARG A 101 16.62 -1.15 -1.56
N LEU A 102 15.57 -1.22 -0.75
CA LEU A 102 15.66 -1.50 0.69
C LEU A 102 16.34 -2.85 0.95
N THR A 103 15.97 -3.88 0.18
CA THR A 103 16.57 -5.22 0.32
C THR A 103 18.07 -5.20 -0.02
N GLN A 104 18.50 -4.39 -1.00
CA GLN A 104 19.91 -4.22 -1.32
C GLN A 104 20.67 -3.49 -0.21
N GLU A 105 20.09 -2.45 0.36
CA GLU A 105 20.73 -1.68 1.44
C GLU A 105 20.83 -2.48 2.74
N ILE A 106 19.79 -3.23 3.12
CA ILE A 106 19.83 -4.14 4.27
C ILE A 106 20.92 -5.21 4.09
N LYS A 107 21.13 -5.73 2.87
CA LYS A 107 22.22 -6.68 2.58
C LYS A 107 23.61 -6.04 2.58
N GLN A 108 23.70 -4.72 2.43
CA GLN A 108 24.96 -3.99 2.39
C GLN A 108 25.41 -3.51 3.77
N PHE A 109 24.47 -3.39 4.72
CA PHE A 109 24.71 -2.94 6.09
C PHE A 109 24.39 -4.00 7.18
N GLY A 110 23.93 -5.20 6.80
CA GLY A 110 23.73 -6.35 7.69
C GLY A 110 24.78 -7.43 7.50
#